data_AF-A0A350W1U5-F1
#
_entry.id   AF-A0A350W1U5-F1
#
_cell.length_a   1.000
_cell.length_b   1.000
_cell.length_c   1.000
_cell.angle_alpha   90.00
_cell.angle_beta   90.00
_cell.angle_gamma   90.00
#
_symmetry.space_group_name_H-M   'P 1'
#
loop_
_entity.id
_entity.type
_entity.pdbx_description
1 polymer ?
#
loop_
_entity_poly.entity_id
_entity_poly.type
_entity_poly.pdbx_seq_one_letter_code
_entity_poly.pdbx_strand_id
1 'polypeptide(L)'
;MKWLYKILHIVPPEDRAGITLTNPYWEVEPIKIFTEFLSALPIIIPNGSILYLEGGYPDKKLKEFFNKTQIANPVKIAIGTIWPVSGIDYYHIPLTDENIKELLELSKNHAEPEIAVHLLVYKGNKILIDWYDVFDDPFYLSEDIIEDKLKEFCNKLCLKYRRFTKYNGTK
;
A
#
# COMPACT_ATOMS: atom_id res chain seq x y z
N MET A 1 -27.57 -14.58 4.22
CA MET A 1 -27.29 -13.46 5.15
C MET A 1 -26.35 -12.38 4.58
N LYS A 2 -25.41 -12.70 3.66
CA LYS A 2 -24.50 -11.72 3.02
C LYS A 2 -25.17 -10.50 2.33
N TRP A 3 -26.41 -10.64 1.87
CA TRP A 3 -27.17 -9.58 1.20
C TRP A 3 -27.54 -8.39 2.11
N LEU A 4 -27.71 -8.62 3.42
CA LEU A 4 -28.03 -7.56 4.40
C LEU A 4 -26.84 -6.61 4.59
N TYR A 5 -25.61 -7.14 4.61
CA TYR A 5 -24.39 -6.34 4.70
C TYR A 5 -24.19 -5.43 3.48
N LYS A 6 -24.58 -5.88 2.28
CA LYS A 6 -24.57 -5.05 1.06
C LYS A 6 -25.53 -3.88 1.13
N ILE A 7 -26.72 -4.08 1.69
CA ILE A 7 -27.75 -3.02 1.83
C ILE A 7 -27.34 -2.01 2.92
N LEU A 8 -26.63 -2.46 3.94
CA LEU A 8 -26.24 -1.62 5.08
C LEU A 8 -24.85 -0.98 4.94
N HIS A 9 -24.12 -1.22 3.84
CA HIS A 9 -22.72 -0.78 3.65
C HIS A 9 -21.77 -1.22 4.79
N ILE A 10 -22.05 -2.36 5.43
CA ILE A 10 -21.23 -2.88 6.53
C ILE A 10 -20.31 -3.96 5.99
N VAL A 11 -19.00 -3.88 6.28
CA VAL A 11 -18.03 -4.92 5.94
C VAL A 11 -18.35 -6.21 6.73
N PRO A 12 -18.58 -7.37 6.06
CA PRO A 12 -18.81 -8.64 6.72
C PRO A 12 -17.67 -9.03 7.68
N PRO A 13 -17.95 -9.66 8.83
CA PRO A 13 -16.91 -10.03 9.80
C PRO A 13 -15.78 -10.90 9.21
N GLU A 14 -16.09 -11.79 8.27
CA GLU A 14 -15.10 -12.64 7.59
C GLU A 14 -14.11 -11.86 6.71
N ASP A 15 -14.47 -10.64 6.30
CA ASP A 15 -13.66 -9.76 5.45
C ASP A 15 -12.89 -8.71 6.25
N ARG A 16 -13.19 -8.61 7.55
CA ARG A 16 -12.33 -7.95 8.54
C ARG A 16 -11.17 -8.85 8.98
N ALA A 17 -11.21 -10.14 8.63
CA ALA A 17 -10.13 -11.06 8.90
C ALA A 17 -9.05 -10.91 7.82
N GLY A 18 -7.85 -10.47 8.24
CA GLY A 18 -6.70 -10.25 7.38
C GLY A 18 -5.59 -9.52 8.13
N ILE A 19 -4.46 -9.27 7.48
CA ILE A 19 -3.38 -8.49 8.09
C ILE A 19 -3.74 -7.00 8.08
N THR A 20 -3.38 -6.29 9.15
CA THR A 20 -3.50 -4.83 9.29
C THR A 20 -2.19 -4.27 9.78
N LEU A 21 -1.98 -2.95 9.61
CA LEU A 21 -0.94 -2.26 10.35
C LEU A 21 -1.27 -2.30 11.85
N THR A 22 -0.27 -2.56 12.68
CA THR A 22 -0.43 -2.64 14.14
C THR A 22 0.29 -1.49 14.82
N ASN A 23 -0.22 -1.09 15.99
CA ASN A 23 0.48 -0.13 16.85
C ASN A 23 1.73 -0.76 17.49
N PRO A 24 2.73 0.06 17.82
CA PRO A 24 2.87 1.48 17.42
C PRO A 24 3.33 1.60 15.96
N TYR A 25 3.16 2.79 15.37
CA TYR A 25 3.51 3.08 13.98
C TYR A 25 4.13 4.47 13.81
N TRP A 26 4.75 4.70 12.67
CA TRP A 26 5.23 5.99 12.22
C TRP A 26 4.23 6.60 11.24
N GLU A 27 3.96 7.88 11.35
CA GLU A 27 3.26 8.66 10.31
C GLU A 27 4.29 9.50 9.57
N VAL A 28 4.26 9.48 8.25
CA VAL A 28 5.14 10.25 7.37
C VAL A 28 4.30 11.19 6.52
N GLU A 29 4.79 12.42 6.33
CA GLU A 29 4.14 13.42 5.48
C GLU A 29 3.88 12.86 4.06
N PRO A 30 2.79 13.28 3.39
CA PRO A 30 2.48 12.85 2.04
C PRO A 30 3.59 13.24 1.06
N ILE A 31 3.87 12.37 0.10
CA ILE A 31 4.73 12.64 -1.05
C ILE A 31 3.90 12.64 -2.33
N LYS A 32 4.08 13.68 -3.16
CA LYS A 32 3.29 13.85 -4.40
C LYS A 32 3.87 13.14 -5.61
N ILE A 33 5.15 12.77 -5.57
CA ILE A 33 5.87 12.21 -6.71
C ILE A 33 6.05 10.71 -6.48
N PHE A 34 5.19 9.90 -7.11
CA PHE A 34 5.20 8.44 -6.92
C PHE A 34 6.53 7.80 -7.29
N THR A 35 7.17 8.28 -8.35
CA THR A 35 8.46 7.75 -8.82
C THR A 35 9.57 7.97 -7.80
N GLU A 36 9.56 9.08 -7.07
CA GLU A 36 10.51 9.33 -5.98
C GLU A 36 10.29 8.35 -4.83
N PHE A 37 9.03 8.18 -4.42
CA PHE A 37 8.64 7.19 -3.40
C PHE A 37 9.13 5.78 -3.77
N LEU A 38 8.78 5.29 -4.97
CA LEU A 38 9.18 3.97 -5.45
C LEU A 38 10.71 3.80 -5.47
N SER A 39 11.45 4.82 -5.89
CA SER A 39 12.92 4.77 -5.94
C SER A 39 13.59 4.76 -4.56
N ALA A 40 12.86 5.19 -3.53
CA ALA A 40 13.33 5.24 -2.15
C ALA A 40 12.89 4.01 -1.33
N LEU A 41 11.87 3.27 -1.77
CA LEU A 41 11.36 2.07 -1.08
C LEU A 41 12.46 1.07 -0.64
N PRO A 42 13.49 0.75 -1.45
CA PRO A 42 14.53 -0.20 -1.05
C PRO A 42 15.33 0.21 0.20
N ILE A 43 15.27 1.47 0.62
CA ILE A 43 15.94 1.94 1.84
C ILE A 43 15.30 1.33 3.10
N ILE A 44 13.97 1.21 3.10
CA ILE A 44 13.17 0.84 4.29
C ILE A 44 12.51 -0.53 4.16
N ILE A 45 12.34 -1.03 2.93
CA ILE A 45 11.65 -2.30 2.69
C ILE A 45 12.66 -3.45 2.56
N PRO A 46 12.52 -4.52 3.36
CA PRO A 46 13.36 -5.70 3.23
C PRO A 46 13.04 -6.50 1.97
N ASN A 47 14.04 -7.18 1.42
CA ASN A 47 13.87 -8.11 0.30
C ASN A 47 12.78 -9.16 0.56
N GLY A 48 12.05 -9.52 -0.50
CA GLY A 48 10.93 -10.48 -0.43
C GLY A 48 9.63 -9.87 0.10
N SER A 49 9.53 -8.55 0.18
CA SER A 49 8.27 -7.86 0.46
C SER A 49 7.37 -7.82 -0.79
N ILE A 50 6.08 -7.65 -0.57
CA ILE A 50 5.05 -7.59 -1.59
C ILE A 50 4.40 -6.21 -1.54
N LEU A 51 4.27 -5.58 -2.70
CA LEU A 51 3.49 -4.38 -2.93
C LEU A 51 2.05 -4.77 -3.26
N TYR A 52 1.10 -4.23 -2.52
CA TYR A 52 -0.32 -4.32 -2.79
C TYR A 52 -0.80 -3.00 -3.37
N LEU A 53 -1.56 -3.07 -4.47
CA LEU A 53 -2.19 -1.93 -5.13
C LEU A 53 -3.67 -2.23 -5.29
N GLU A 54 -4.53 -1.30 -4.88
CA GLU A 54 -5.99 -1.42 -4.97
C GLU A 54 -6.62 -0.11 -5.45
N GLY A 55 -7.75 -0.22 -6.16
CA GLY A 55 -8.62 0.93 -6.43
C GLY A 55 -8.20 1.80 -7.62
N GLY A 56 -7.08 1.49 -8.27
CA GLY A 56 -6.61 2.22 -9.45
C GLY A 56 -7.42 1.91 -10.73
N TYR A 57 -7.22 2.73 -11.76
CA TYR A 57 -7.78 2.54 -13.10
C TYR A 57 -6.68 2.27 -14.14
N PRO A 58 -5.99 1.12 -14.08
CA PRO A 58 -4.82 0.89 -14.92
C PRO A 58 -5.17 0.74 -16.40
N ASP A 59 -4.35 1.35 -17.24
CA ASP A 59 -4.38 1.18 -18.69
C ASP A 59 -3.97 -0.24 -19.10
N LYS A 60 -3.90 -0.50 -20.41
CA LYS A 60 -3.51 -1.82 -20.91
C LYS A 60 -2.09 -2.22 -20.47
N LYS A 61 -1.12 -1.30 -20.47
CA LYS A 61 0.27 -1.61 -20.13
C LYS A 61 0.44 -1.92 -18.65
N LEU A 62 -0.17 -1.11 -17.78
CA LEU A 62 -0.20 -1.36 -16.34
C LEU A 62 -0.88 -2.70 -16.04
N LYS A 63 -2.03 -2.98 -16.66
CA LYS A 63 -2.72 -4.28 -16.50
C LYS A 63 -1.87 -5.46 -16.95
N GLU A 64 -1.17 -5.35 -18.08
CA GLU A 64 -0.27 -6.41 -18.55
C GLU A 64 0.87 -6.66 -17.56
N PHE A 65 1.49 -5.59 -17.05
CA PHE A 65 2.52 -5.69 -16.02
C PHE A 65 1.99 -6.32 -14.72
N PHE A 66 0.89 -5.81 -14.19
CA PHE A 66 0.29 -6.31 -12.95
C PHE A 66 -0.14 -7.77 -13.06
N ASN A 67 -0.80 -8.15 -14.16
CA ASN A 67 -1.24 -9.53 -14.36
C ASN A 67 -0.07 -10.51 -14.54
N LYS A 68 1.02 -10.07 -15.17
CA LYS A 68 2.23 -10.87 -15.37
C LYS A 68 3.00 -11.09 -14.06
N THR A 69 2.99 -10.11 -13.17
CA THR A 69 3.86 -10.08 -11.98
C THR A 69 3.17 -10.47 -10.68
N GLN A 70 1.83 -10.41 -10.62
CA GLN A 70 1.10 -10.74 -9.41
C GLN A 70 1.38 -12.16 -8.92
N ILE A 71 1.46 -12.33 -7.60
CA ILE A 71 1.61 -13.65 -6.99
C ILE A 71 0.28 -14.42 -7.00
N ALA A 72 0.36 -15.74 -7.20
CA ALA A 72 -0.82 -16.61 -7.30
C ALA A 72 -1.58 -16.78 -5.98
N ASN A 73 -0.88 -16.74 -4.84
CA ASN A 73 -1.44 -17.00 -3.51
C ASN A 73 -1.09 -15.86 -2.54
N PRO A 74 -1.74 -14.69 -2.67
CA PRO A 74 -1.49 -13.58 -1.77
C PRO A 74 -2.05 -13.80 -0.36
N VAL A 75 -1.50 -13.08 0.62
CA VAL A 75 -2.07 -13.00 1.97
C VAL A 75 -3.30 -12.11 1.92
N LYS A 76 -4.35 -12.48 2.67
CA LYS A 76 -5.55 -11.67 2.78
C LYS A 76 -5.26 -10.40 3.59
N ILE A 77 -5.51 -9.24 2.97
CA ILE A 77 -5.50 -7.93 3.63
C ILE A 77 -6.87 -7.73 4.32
N ALA A 78 -6.87 -7.20 5.55
CA ALA A 78 -8.11 -6.87 6.23
C ALA A 78 -8.68 -5.56 5.66
N ILE A 79 -9.98 -5.56 5.38
CA ILE A 79 -10.64 -4.45 4.70
C ILE A 79 -10.99 -3.35 5.72
N GLY A 80 -10.43 -2.15 5.53
CA GLY A 80 -10.58 -1.00 6.44
C GLY A 80 -11.89 -0.22 6.25
N THR A 81 -12.27 0.08 5.01
CA THR A 81 -13.46 0.89 4.69
C THR A 81 -14.01 0.50 3.32
N ILE A 82 -15.33 0.28 3.25
CA ILE A 82 -16.16 0.22 2.02
C ILE A 82 -15.59 -0.67 0.89
N TRP A 83 -16.10 -1.91 0.82
CA TRP A 83 -16.17 -2.82 -0.34
C TRP A 83 -15.45 -2.32 -1.62
N PRO A 84 -14.41 -3.01 -2.16
CA PRO A 84 -13.98 -2.78 -3.54
C PRO A 84 -15.05 -3.22 -4.54
N VAL A 85 -16.17 -2.50 -4.69
CA VAL A 85 -17.39 -2.88 -5.46
C VAL A 85 -17.02 -3.78 -6.63
N SER A 86 -17.62 -4.96 -6.74
CA SER A 86 -17.28 -6.02 -7.71
C SER A 86 -16.86 -5.38 -9.03
N GLY A 87 -15.55 -5.41 -9.32
CA GLY A 87 -14.95 -4.66 -10.42
C GLY A 87 -13.75 -3.78 -10.07
N ILE A 88 -13.41 -3.58 -8.80
CA ILE A 88 -12.12 -2.97 -8.42
C ILE A 88 -11.04 -4.06 -8.40
N ASP A 89 -10.05 -3.89 -9.28
CA ASP A 89 -8.88 -4.75 -9.38
C ASP A 89 -7.91 -4.45 -8.22
N TYR A 90 -7.32 -5.50 -7.66
CA TYR A 90 -6.20 -5.40 -6.73
C TYR A 90 -5.08 -6.35 -7.17
N TYR A 91 -3.84 -5.95 -6.90
CA TYR A 91 -2.65 -6.67 -7.36
C TYR A 91 -1.62 -6.80 -6.25
N HIS A 92 -0.98 -7.97 -6.17
CA HIS A 92 0.07 -8.27 -5.20
C HIS A 92 1.39 -8.55 -5.93
N ILE A 93 2.26 -7.56 -6.03
CA ILE A 93 3.45 -7.55 -6.86
C ILE A 93 4.69 -7.73 -5.98
N PRO A 94 5.57 -8.71 -6.23
CA PRO A 94 6.84 -8.81 -5.52
C PRO A 94 7.71 -7.57 -5.74
N LEU A 95 8.24 -7.00 -4.66
CA LEU A 95 9.20 -5.88 -4.73
C LEU A 95 10.61 -6.41 -5.00
N THR A 96 10.84 -6.95 -6.21
CA THR A 96 12.18 -7.21 -6.73
C THR A 96 12.73 -5.97 -7.42
N ASP A 97 14.06 -5.90 -7.60
CA ASP A 97 14.70 -4.78 -8.30
C ASP A 97 14.15 -4.60 -9.72
N GLU A 98 13.87 -5.71 -10.42
CA GLU A 98 13.29 -5.69 -11.77
C GLU A 98 11.87 -5.12 -11.77
N ASN A 99 11.01 -5.59 -10.86
CA ASN A 99 9.62 -5.12 -10.78
C ASN A 99 9.55 -3.66 -10.35
N ILE A 100 10.41 -3.22 -9.41
CA ILE A 100 10.51 -1.81 -9.01
C ILE A 100 10.93 -0.97 -10.20
N LYS A 101 11.95 -1.39 -10.96
CA LYS A 101 12.43 -0.67 -12.14
C LYS A 101 11.36 -0.57 -13.23
N GLU A 102 10.64 -1.66 -13.51
CA GLU A 102 9.58 -1.67 -14.53
C GLU A 102 8.40 -0.77 -14.10
N LEU A 103 7.97 -0.86 -12.83
CA LEU A 103 6.91 0.00 -12.30
C LEU A 103 7.34 1.48 -12.26
N LEU A 104 8.60 1.78 -11.95
CA LEU A 104 9.17 3.13 -12.04
C LEU A 104 9.10 3.69 -13.47
N GLU A 105 9.36 2.87 -14.49
CA GLU A 105 9.30 3.34 -15.88
C GLU A 105 7.86 3.55 -16.33
N LEU A 106 6.94 2.65 -15.95
CA LEU A 106 5.52 2.80 -16.23
C LEU A 106 4.96 4.06 -15.57
N SER A 107 5.25 4.28 -14.29
CA SER A 107 4.70 5.41 -13.52
C SER A 107 5.11 6.79 -14.04
N LYS A 108 6.21 6.93 -14.79
CA LYS A 108 6.57 8.22 -15.42
C LYS A 108 5.52 8.75 -16.41
N ASN A 109 4.69 7.86 -16.95
CA ASN A 109 3.70 8.19 -17.98
C ASN A 109 2.25 8.02 -17.52
N HIS A 110 2.03 7.76 -16.23
CA HIS A 110 0.71 7.54 -15.67
C HIS A 110 0.50 8.46 -14.49
N ALA A 111 -0.70 9.03 -14.42
CA ALA A 111 -1.17 9.71 -13.24
C ALA A 111 -1.39 8.71 -12.11
N GLU A 112 -1.27 9.23 -10.91
CA GLU A 112 -1.39 8.52 -9.65
C GLU A 112 -2.65 7.64 -9.53
N PRO A 113 -3.88 8.12 -9.83
CA PRO A 113 -5.09 7.31 -9.70
C PRO A 113 -5.21 6.20 -10.75
N GLU A 114 -4.40 6.23 -11.81
CA GLU A 114 -4.31 5.13 -12.77
C GLU A 114 -3.58 3.93 -12.16
N ILE A 115 -2.72 4.17 -11.16
CA ILE A 115 -1.90 3.14 -10.52
C ILE A 115 -2.64 2.51 -9.35
N ALA A 116 -3.03 3.33 -8.35
CA ALA A 116 -3.71 2.87 -7.14
C ALA A 116 -4.36 4.03 -6.38
N VAL A 117 -5.38 3.69 -5.60
CA VAL A 117 -5.98 4.57 -4.58
C VAL A 117 -5.56 4.14 -3.17
N HIS A 118 -5.23 2.87 -2.98
CA HIS A 118 -4.64 2.33 -1.75
C HIS A 118 -3.37 1.53 -2.07
N LEU A 119 -2.31 1.80 -1.31
CA LEU A 119 -1.04 1.09 -1.41
C LEU A 119 -0.67 0.49 -0.06
N LEU A 120 -0.30 -0.79 -0.05
CA LEU A 120 0.33 -1.44 1.10
C LEU A 120 1.65 -2.06 0.70
N VAL A 121 2.57 -2.16 1.66
CA VAL A 121 3.71 -3.08 1.55
C VAL A 121 3.66 -4.04 2.71
N TYR A 122 3.80 -5.33 2.46
CA TYR A 122 3.85 -6.34 3.50
C TYR A 122 4.95 -7.37 3.27
N LYS A 123 5.38 -8.04 4.35
CA LYS A 123 6.28 -9.19 4.28
C LYS A 123 5.78 -10.29 5.19
N GLY A 124 5.51 -11.47 4.60
CA GLY A 124 4.81 -12.53 5.30
C GLY A 124 3.43 -12.03 5.75
N ASN A 125 3.16 -12.08 7.06
CA ASN A 125 1.88 -11.65 7.64
C ASN A 125 1.96 -10.28 8.34
N LYS A 126 2.92 -9.43 7.96
CA LYS A 126 3.11 -8.12 8.58
C LYS A 126 3.02 -7.01 7.54
N ILE A 127 2.15 -6.04 7.78
CA ILE A 127 2.14 -4.78 7.03
C ILE A 127 3.32 -3.92 7.49
N LEU A 128 4.06 -3.38 6.53
CA LEU A 128 5.22 -2.51 6.72
C LEU A 128 4.89 -1.07 6.35
N ILE A 129 4.12 -0.87 5.28
CA ILE A 129 3.60 0.43 4.85
C ILE A 129 2.10 0.30 4.62
N ASP A 130 1.35 1.29 5.07
CA ASP A 130 -0.07 1.45 4.79
C ASP A 130 -0.34 2.89 4.33
N TRP A 131 -0.81 3.07 3.11
CA TRP A 131 -1.07 4.37 2.51
C TRP A 131 -2.45 4.41 1.84
N TYR A 132 -3.47 4.71 2.64
CA TYR A 132 -4.81 5.04 2.16
C TYR A 132 -4.81 6.39 1.44
N ASP A 133 -5.65 6.51 0.40
CA ASP A 133 -5.76 7.72 -0.43
C ASP A 133 -4.37 8.21 -0.84
N VAL A 134 -3.66 7.32 -1.56
CA VAL A 134 -2.27 7.54 -1.99
C VAL A 134 -2.17 8.95 -2.57
N PHE A 135 -1.10 9.67 -2.22
CA PHE A 135 -0.74 11.04 -2.66
C PHE A 135 -1.42 12.20 -1.95
N ASP A 136 -2.60 12.00 -1.34
CA ASP A 136 -3.31 13.06 -0.64
C ASP A 136 -3.06 13.02 0.88
N ASP A 137 -3.03 11.81 1.44
CA ASP A 137 -2.90 11.60 2.89
C ASP A 137 -1.49 11.18 3.31
N PRO A 138 -1.13 11.39 4.60
CA PRO A 138 0.05 10.77 5.19
C PRO A 138 0.04 9.25 5.03
N PHE A 139 1.21 8.65 4.91
CA PHE A 139 1.36 7.19 4.96
C PHE A 139 1.94 6.73 6.28
N TYR A 140 1.60 5.49 6.64
CA TYR A 140 1.92 4.91 7.93
C TYR A 140 2.89 3.76 7.76
N LEU A 141 3.85 3.64 8.68
CA LEU A 141 4.86 2.59 8.66
C LEU A 141 4.89 1.84 9.97
N SER A 142 5.12 0.53 9.89
CA SER A 142 5.30 -0.33 11.06
C SER A 142 6.51 0.10 11.88
N GLU A 143 6.44 -0.06 13.21
CA GLU A 143 7.62 0.12 14.06
C GLU A 143 8.73 -0.91 13.79
N ASP A 144 8.42 -2.00 13.07
CA ASP A 144 9.42 -2.98 12.65
C ASP A 144 10.44 -2.39 11.65
N ILE A 145 10.16 -1.22 11.06
CA ILE A 145 11.12 -0.48 10.25
C ILE A 145 12.14 0.20 11.18
N ILE A 146 13.41 -0.11 10.97
CA ILE A 146 14.53 0.47 11.72
C ILE A 146 14.51 2.00 11.55
N GLU A 147 14.47 2.74 12.66
CA GLU A 147 14.32 4.21 12.65
C GLU A 147 15.43 4.92 11.87
N ASP A 148 16.67 4.42 11.90
CA ASP A 148 17.76 4.98 11.08
C ASP A 148 17.48 4.87 9.57
N LYS A 149 16.83 3.78 9.13
CA LYS A 149 16.40 3.60 7.74
C LYS A 149 15.22 4.49 7.39
N LEU A 150 14.26 4.63 8.30
CA LEU A 150 13.17 5.60 8.15
C LEU A 150 13.72 7.02 8.00
N LYS A 151 14.68 7.40 8.84
CA LYS A 151 15.35 8.71 8.77
C LYS A 151 16.10 8.89 7.46
N GLU A 152 16.84 7.89 6.99
CA GLU A 152 17.50 7.90 5.68
C GLU A 152 16.50 8.13 4.54
N PHE A 153 15.40 7.37 4.54
CA PHE A 153 14.32 7.48 3.57
C PHE A 153 13.64 8.86 3.58
N CYS A 154 13.25 9.36 4.75
CA CYS A 154 12.62 10.67 4.90
C CYS A 154 13.58 11.81 4.51
N ASN A 155 14.86 11.72 4.85
CA ASN A 155 15.86 12.71 4.43
C ASN A 155 16.03 12.75 2.91
N LYS A 156 16.05 11.58 2.25
CA LYS A 156 16.14 11.50 0.78
C LYS A 156 14.96 12.17 0.09
N LEU A 157 13.76 12.06 0.69
CA LEU A 157 12.51 12.58 0.15
C LEU A 157 12.12 13.96 0.71
N CYS A 158 12.95 14.55 1.58
CA CYS A 158 12.65 15.80 2.29
C CYS A 158 11.33 15.77 3.08
N LEU A 159 10.98 14.62 3.67
CA LEU A 159 9.75 14.41 4.44
C LEU A 159 10.02 14.45 5.94
N LYS A 160 9.01 14.83 6.73
CA LYS A 160 9.03 14.64 8.18
C LYS A 160 8.23 13.41 8.58
N TYR A 161 8.53 12.91 9.78
CA TYR A 161 7.82 11.79 10.37
C TYR A 161 7.65 11.98 11.87
N ARG A 162 6.67 11.28 12.44
CA ARG A 162 6.40 11.25 13.88
C ARG A 162 5.91 9.87 14.33
N ARG A 163 6.19 9.51 15.59
CA ARG A 163 5.77 8.23 16.17
C ARG A 163 4.40 8.33 16.82
N PHE A 164 3.58 7.30 16.64
CA PHE A 164 2.32 7.11 17.35
C PHE A 164 2.35 5.81 18.13
N THR A 165 2.02 5.88 19.42
CA THR A 165 1.99 4.71 20.32
C THR A 165 0.61 4.09 20.49
N LYS A 166 -0.44 4.78 20.04
CA LYS A 166 -1.82 4.32 20.03
C LYS A 166 -2.55 4.88 18.81
N TYR A 167 -3.33 4.02 18.14
CA TYR A 167 -4.29 4.42 17.13
C TYR A 167 -5.39 5.21 17.80
N ASN A 168 -5.38 6.54 17.63
CA ASN A 168 -6.48 7.41 18.02
C ASN A 168 -7.52 7.35 16.90
N GLY A 169 -8.24 6.23 16.81
CA GLY A 169 -9.24 6.03 15.78
C GLY A 169 -10.34 7.08 15.86
N THR A 170 -10.43 7.92 14.83
CA THR A 170 -11.65 8.27 14.10
C THR A 170 -11.29 9.26 12.99
N LYS A 171 -11.46 8.84 11.73
CA LYS A 171 -12.49 9.44 10.88
C LYS A 171 -13.31 8.31 10.28
#